data_AF-A0A969C4H3-F1
#
_entry.id   AF-A0A969C4H3-F1
#
_cell.length_a   1.000
_cell.length_b   1.000
_cell.length_c   1.000
_cell.angle_alpha   90.00
_cell.angle_beta   90.00
_cell.angle_gamma   90.00
#
_symmetry.space_group_name_H-M   'P 1'
#
loop_
_entity.id
_entity.type
_entity.pdbx_description
1 polymer ?
#
loop_
_entity_poly.entity_id
_entity_poly.type
_entity_poly.pdbx_seq_one_letter_code
_entity_poly.pdbx_strand_id
1 'polypeptide(L)'
;MQASENQLRLVTDSIPALISYVDANFCYRFANKNYTDWFKVEPEQIIGKHISEIIGKAAFQTILPKLKLALSGERITYEQIMPYQTAGNRYVEINLVPDKDTENRRIKGFYALIQDISERKLVEKRLRTAAELDAFQVRLSDILRELDSPVEVQEIASRFLGEYLKVKLARPIANNSEYRVLIDKTYKDTKSYFSEGEYIVFERSLGIKRNAIILPFGYEITKSNYPVQVHME
;
A
#
# COMPACT_ATOMS: atom_id res chain seq x y z
N MET A 1 37.37 20.90 5.76
CA MET A 1 36.56 19.67 5.83
C MET A 1 35.12 19.96 6.27
N GLN A 2 34.90 20.63 7.41
CA GLN A 2 33.55 21.00 7.91
C GLN A 2 32.68 21.84 6.94
N ALA A 3 33.26 22.76 6.17
CA ALA A 3 32.49 23.59 5.23
C ALA A 3 31.90 22.79 4.05
N SER A 4 32.62 21.77 3.56
CA SER A 4 32.16 20.90 2.47
C SER A 4 31.10 19.91 2.96
N GLU A 5 31.26 19.38 4.17
CA GLU A 5 30.26 18.52 4.82
C GLU A 5 28.95 19.27 5.11
N ASN A 6 29.03 20.53 5.55
CA ASN A 6 27.85 21.36 5.79
C ASN A 6 27.09 21.69 4.49
N GLN A 7 27.79 21.97 3.38
CA GLN A 7 27.14 22.20 2.09
C GLN A 7 26.47 20.94 1.54
N LEU A 8 27.13 19.78 1.64
CA LEU A 8 26.54 18.49 1.27
C LEU A 8 25.27 18.20 2.07
N ARG A 9 25.32 18.42 3.39
CA ARG A 9 24.18 18.20 4.28
C ARG A 9 22.99 19.11 3.92
N LEU A 10 23.24 20.41 3.68
CA LEU A 10 22.20 21.36 3.25
C LEU A 10 21.51 20.95 1.94
N VAL A 11 22.29 20.49 0.95
CA VAL A 11 21.72 20.02 -0.33
C VAL A 11 20.88 18.76 -0.11
N THR A 12 21.40 17.78 0.62
CA THR A 12 20.69 16.50 0.84
C THR A 12 19.44 16.64 1.71
N ASP A 13 19.40 17.59 2.63
CA ASP A 13 18.24 17.83 3.50
C ASP A 13 17.06 18.47 2.75
N SER A 14 17.32 19.13 1.62
CA SER A 14 16.27 19.73 0.78
C SER A 14 15.59 18.73 -0.17
N ILE A 15 16.20 17.56 -0.38
CA ILE A 15 15.70 16.53 -1.30
C ILE A 15 14.68 15.66 -0.53
N PRO A 16 13.46 15.43 -1.06
CA PRO A 16 12.45 14.58 -0.42
C PRO A 16 12.78 13.08 -0.57
N ALA A 17 13.95 12.67 -0.11
CA ALA A 17 14.45 11.31 -0.16
C ALA A 17 15.31 11.02 1.07
N LEU A 18 15.46 9.75 1.41
CA LEU A 18 16.45 9.33 2.39
C LEU A 18 17.81 9.19 1.69
N ILE A 19 18.81 9.88 2.21
CA ILE A 19 20.18 9.84 1.68
C ILE A 19 21.12 9.46 2.82
N SER A 20 21.90 8.41 2.62
CA SER A 20 22.84 7.93 3.63
C SER A 20 24.12 7.38 3.04
N TYR A 21 25.20 7.42 3.82
CA TYR A 21 26.38 6.62 3.59
C TYR A 21 26.51 5.56 4.67
N VAL A 22 26.75 4.33 4.24
CA VAL A 22 26.92 3.17 5.12
C VAL A 22 28.27 2.52 4.81
N ASP A 23 29.04 2.20 5.85
CA ASP A 23 30.32 1.52 5.68
C ASP A 23 30.19 0.01 5.42
N ALA A 24 31.31 -0.65 5.16
CA ALA A 24 31.36 -2.10 4.90
C ALA A 24 30.85 -2.97 6.08
N ASN A 25 30.73 -2.42 7.29
CA ASN A 25 30.18 -3.09 8.48
C ASN A 25 28.68 -2.78 8.68
N PHE A 26 28.01 -2.24 7.65
CA PHE A 26 26.60 -1.85 7.69
C PHE A 26 26.27 -0.81 8.76
N CYS A 27 27.23 0.05 9.10
CA CYS A 27 27.04 1.13 10.06
C CYS A 27 26.89 2.48 9.34
N TYR A 28 25.90 3.28 9.73
CA TYR A 28 25.69 4.60 9.16
C TYR A 28 26.85 5.54 9.50
N ARG A 29 27.44 6.20 8.50
CA ARG A 29 28.39 7.32 8.71
C ARG A 29 27.82 8.66 8.29
N PHE A 30 26.76 8.64 7.51
CA PHE A 30 25.99 9.82 7.14
C PHE A 30 24.52 9.44 6.94
N ALA A 31 23.63 10.34 7.35
CA ALA A 31 22.20 10.30 7.06
C ALA A 31 21.69 11.74 6.99
N ASN A 32 20.86 12.05 5.99
CA ASN A 32 20.19 13.34 5.90
C ASN A 32 19.01 13.44 6.90
N LYS A 33 18.50 14.67 7.10
CA LYS A 33 17.45 14.95 8.08
C LYS A 33 16.17 14.12 7.87
N ASN A 34 15.85 13.75 6.63
CA ASN A 34 14.63 13.01 6.28
C ASN A 34 14.52 11.63 6.96
N TYR A 35 15.65 11.05 7.42
CA TYR A 35 15.62 9.84 8.25
C TYR A 35 14.85 10.06 9.57
N THR A 36 14.96 11.26 10.15
CA THR A 36 14.23 11.65 11.37
C THR A 36 12.73 11.60 11.15
N ASP A 37 12.27 12.12 10.01
CA ASP A 37 10.84 12.20 9.71
C ASP A 37 10.23 10.81 9.47
N TRP A 38 10.96 9.93 8.78
CA TRP A 38 10.52 8.57 8.48
C TRP A 38 10.60 7.63 9.68
N PHE A 39 11.75 7.58 10.34
CA PHE A 39 12.03 6.56 11.35
C PHE A 39 11.77 7.04 12.79
N LYS A 40 11.52 8.35 12.99
CA LYS A 40 11.34 8.98 14.31
C LYS A 40 12.55 8.81 15.21
N VAL A 41 13.75 8.91 14.62
CA VAL A 41 15.04 8.80 15.30
C VAL A 41 15.84 10.06 15.03
N GLU A 42 16.38 10.68 16.09
CA GLU A 42 17.20 11.89 15.93
C GLU A 42 18.49 11.61 15.12
N PRO A 43 18.98 12.55 14.30
CA PRO A 43 20.16 12.37 13.46
C PRO A 43 21.39 11.86 14.21
N GLU A 44 21.61 12.34 15.44
CA GLU A 44 22.74 11.96 16.31
C GLU A 44 22.66 10.50 16.76
N GLN A 45 21.46 9.92 16.77
CA GLN A 45 21.22 8.53 17.14
C GLN A 45 21.37 7.57 15.97
N ILE A 46 21.48 8.06 14.72
CA ILE A 46 21.63 7.22 13.54
C ILE A 46 23.11 6.90 13.27
N ILE A 47 23.99 7.89 13.42
CA ILE A 47 25.41 7.73 13.09
C ILE A 47 26.06 6.70 14.02
N GLY A 48 26.78 5.76 13.42
CA GLY A 48 27.44 4.65 14.12
C GLY A 48 26.53 3.45 14.40
N LYS A 49 25.21 3.57 14.19
CA LYS A 49 24.28 2.44 14.34
C LYS A 49 24.30 1.51 13.15
N HIS A 50 24.08 0.23 13.43
CA HIS A 50 23.92 -0.77 12.40
C HIS A 50 22.58 -0.59 11.69
N ILE A 51 22.51 -0.81 10.37
CA ILE A 51 21.27 -0.62 9.57
C ILE A 51 20.05 -1.25 10.22
N SER A 52 20.17 -2.48 10.73
CA SER A 52 19.06 -3.23 11.34
C SER A 52 18.49 -2.60 12.61
N GLU A 53 19.23 -1.73 13.30
CA GLU A 53 18.74 -0.97 14.46
C GLU A 53 17.79 0.15 14.02
N ILE A 54 17.97 0.72 12.82
CA ILE A 54 17.19 1.86 12.31
C ILE A 54 15.98 1.38 11.50
N ILE A 55 16.20 0.50 10.52
CA ILE A 55 15.12 0.05 9.62
C ILE A 55 14.36 -1.17 10.16
N GLY A 56 14.92 -1.83 11.18
CA GLY A 56 14.42 -3.07 11.77
C GLY A 56 15.00 -4.34 11.14
N LYS A 57 14.95 -5.44 11.91
CA LYS A 57 15.53 -6.74 11.50
C LYS A 57 14.87 -7.33 10.26
N ALA A 58 13.55 -7.24 10.14
CA ALA A 58 12.80 -7.76 8.99
C ALA A 58 13.21 -7.06 7.69
N ALA A 59 13.18 -5.72 7.69
CA ALA A 59 13.64 -4.92 6.57
C ALA A 59 15.11 -5.20 6.21
N PHE A 60 15.99 -5.32 7.22
CA PHE A 60 17.40 -5.66 6.99
C PHE A 60 17.58 -7.02 6.30
N GLN A 61 16.88 -8.06 6.75
CA GLN A 61 16.92 -9.37 6.10
C GLN A 61 16.45 -9.31 4.64
N THR A 62 15.42 -8.51 4.36
CA THR A 62 14.91 -8.29 3.00
C THR A 62 15.96 -7.66 2.08
N ILE A 63 16.73 -6.67 2.55
CA ILE A 63 17.70 -5.95 1.70
C ILE A 63 19.11 -6.52 1.72
N LEU A 64 19.46 -7.35 2.70
CA LEU A 64 20.82 -7.88 2.89
C LEU A 64 21.45 -8.46 1.62
N PRO A 65 20.75 -9.24 0.77
CA PRO A 65 21.33 -9.72 -0.49
C PRO A 65 21.76 -8.58 -1.42
N LYS A 66 20.98 -7.50 -1.49
CA LYS A 66 21.27 -6.31 -2.32
C LYS A 66 22.42 -5.49 -1.73
N LEU A 67 22.48 -5.36 -0.41
CA LEU A 67 23.60 -4.69 0.26
C LEU A 67 24.94 -5.42 0.00
N LYS A 68 24.93 -6.76 0.00
CA LYS A 68 26.12 -7.56 -0.33
C LYS A 68 26.59 -7.35 -1.77
N LEU A 69 25.66 -7.28 -2.73
CA LEU A 69 25.97 -6.98 -4.13
C LEU A 69 26.57 -5.56 -4.29
N ALA A 70 26.05 -4.58 -3.54
CA ALA A 70 26.66 -3.25 -3.49
C ALA A 70 28.09 -3.33 -2.96
N LEU A 71 28.34 -4.08 -1.89
CA LEU A 71 29.69 -4.28 -1.34
C LEU A 71 30.62 -5.12 -2.25
N SER A 72 30.12 -5.81 -3.27
CA SER A 72 30.95 -6.38 -4.35
C SER A 72 31.29 -5.37 -5.46
N GLY A 73 30.83 -4.12 -5.34
CA GLY A 73 31.13 -3.05 -6.29
C GLY A 73 30.11 -2.89 -7.41
N GLU A 74 28.95 -3.55 -7.31
CA GLU A 74 27.85 -3.40 -8.26
C GLU A 74 26.94 -2.22 -7.87
N ARG A 75 26.55 -1.40 -8.86
CA ARG A 75 25.54 -0.36 -8.65
C ARG A 75 24.16 -0.97 -8.88
N ILE A 76 23.23 -0.76 -7.95
CA ILE A 76 21.92 -1.41 -7.98
C ILE A 76 20.83 -0.36 -7.89
N THR A 77 19.79 -0.50 -8.70
CA THR A 77 18.56 0.30 -8.63
C THR A 77 17.35 -0.64 -8.73
N TYR A 78 16.39 -0.53 -7.82
CA TYR A 78 15.20 -1.37 -7.84
C TYR A 78 14.05 -0.76 -7.04
N GLU A 79 12.83 -1.22 -7.30
CA GLU A 79 11.63 -0.90 -6.52
C GLU A 79 11.20 -2.10 -5.68
N GLN A 80 10.77 -1.87 -4.43
CA GLN A 80 10.20 -2.94 -3.60
C GLN A 80 9.31 -2.40 -2.47
N ILE A 81 8.45 -3.26 -1.92
CA ILE A 81 7.80 -3.02 -0.63
C ILE A 81 8.77 -3.37 0.50
N MET A 82 9.01 -2.41 1.39
CA MET A 82 9.88 -2.54 2.54
C MET A 82 9.08 -2.56 3.85
N PRO A 83 9.23 -3.58 4.71
CA PRO A 83 8.53 -3.68 5.99
C PRO A 83 9.33 -2.98 7.10
N TYR A 84 9.35 -1.64 7.07
CA TYR A 84 10.08 -0.86 8.08
C TYR A 84 9.45 -0.99 9.46
N GLN A 85 10.28 -1.14 10.49
CA GLN A 85 9.80 -1.36 11.86
C GLN A 85 8.95 -0.19 12.40
N THR A 86 9.37 1.06 12.16
CA THR A 86 8.65 2.25 12.65
C THR A 86 7.79 2.90 11.58
N ALA A 87 8.14 2.75 10.30
CA ALA A 87 7.47 3.43 9.18
C ALA A 87 6.46 2.56 8.41
N GLY A 88 6.27 1.30 8.82
CA GLY A 88 5.35 0.35 8.20
C GLY A 88 5.79 -0.11 6.80
N ASN A 89 4.84 -0.70 6.06
CA ASN A 89 5.08 -1.13 4.69
C ASN A 89 5.07 0.08 3.73
N ARG A 90 6.18 0.32 3.04
CA ARG A 90 6.29 1.40 2.04
C ARG A 90 6.80 0.87 0.72
N TYR A 91 6.23 1.35 -0.39
CA TYR A 91 6.83 1.14 -1.71
C TYR A 91 7.96 2.13 -1.86
N VAL A 92 9.16 1.62 -2.08
CA VAL A 92 10.36 2.45 -2.21
C VAL A 92 11.13 2.12 -3.47
N GLU A 93 11.73 3.15 -4.06
CA GLU A 93 12.79 3.02 -5.05
C GLU A 93 14.13 3.20 -4.33
N ILE A 94 15.04 2.23 -4.47
CA ILE A 94 16.32 2.19 -3.76
C ILE A 94 17.44 2.22 -4.79
N ASN A 95 18.34 3.19 -4.68
CA ASN A 95 19.62 3.27 -5.40
C ASN A 95 20.77 3.00 -4.43
N LEU A 96 21.60 2.00 -4.74
CA LEU A 96 22.82 1.70 -3.99
C LEU A 96 24.04 1.95 -4.89
N VAL A 97 24.91 2.87 -4.48
CA VAL A 97 26.12 3.24 -5.20
C VAL A 97 27.35 2.89 -4.36
N PRO A 98 28.17 1.91 -4.76
CA PRO A 98 29.36 1.54 -4.01
C PRO A 98 30.43 2.63 -4.02
N ASP A 99 31.07 2.82 -2.87
CA ASP A 99 32.22 3.70 -2.71
C ASP A 99 33.52 2.90 -2.92
N LYS A 100 34.08 3.03 -4.13
CA LYS A 100 35.26 2.27 -4.57
C LYS A 100 36.54 3.00 -4.19
N ASP A 101 37.38 2.36 -3.40
CA ASP A 101 38.76 2.76 -3.16
C ASP A 101 39.60 2.38 -4.39
N THR A 102 39.92 3.35 -5.24
CA THR A 102 40.69 3.15 -6.47
C THR A 102 42.15 2.77 -6.21
N GLU A 103 42.71 3.15 -5.07
CA GLU A 103 44.10 2.85 -4.70
C GLU A 103 44.23 1.44 -4.13
N ASN A 104 43.34 1.06 -3.22
CA ASN A 104 43.41 -0.23 -2.51
C ASN A 104 42.51 -1.33 -3.11
N ARG A 105 41.83 -1.07 -4.24
CA ARG A 105 40.86 -1.98 -4.90
C ARG A 105 39.83 -2.60 -3.95
N ARG A 106 39.38 -1.84 -2.96
CA ARG A 106 38.40 -2.29 -1.95
C ARG A 106 37.13 -1.42 -1.99
N ILE A 107 36.02 -1.95 -1.51
CA ILE A 107 34.79 -1.18 -1.32
C ILE A 107 34.74 -0.69 0.12
N LYS A 108 34.72 0.63 0.35
CA LYS A 108 34.69 1.22 1.70
C LYS A 108 33.30 1.16 2.33
N GLY A 109 32.28 1.19 1.48
CA GLY A 109 30.88 1.30 1.84
C GLY A 109 30.03 1.57 0.61
N PHE A 110 28.86 2.14 0.81
CA PHE A 110 27.97 2.54 -0.28
C PHE A 110 27.12 3.75 0.13
N TYR A 111 26.76 4.55 -0.86
CA TYR A 111 25.73 5.56 -0.76
C TYR A 111 24.38 4.91 -1.06
N ALA A 112 23.36 5.24 -0.27
CA ALA A 112 21.99 4.83 -0.51
C ALA A 112 21.09 6.06 -0.70
N LEU A 113 20.26 6.02 -1.74
CA LEU A 113 19.18 6.94 -1.99
C LEU A 113 17.87 6.15 -2.00
N ILE A 114 16.93 6.52 -1.14
CA ILE A 114 15.63 5.85 -1.03
C ILE A 114 14.52 6.88 -1.20
N GLN A 115 13.66 6.66 -2.19
CA GLN A 115 12.49 7.49 -2.45
C GLN A 115 11.22 6.73 -2.10
N ASP A 116 10.29 7.37 -1.39
CA ASP A 116 8.93 6.83 -1.23
C ASP A 116 8.17 7.01 -2.53
N ILE A 117 7.74 5.90 -3.12
CA ILE A 117 6.93 5.88 -4.34
C ILE A 117 5.53 5.34 -4.05
N SER A 118 5.11 5.29 -2.79
CA SER A 118 3.80 4.75 -2.37
C SER A 118 2.64 5.54 -2.97
N GLU A 119 2.73 6.87 -2.98
CA GLU A 119 1.70 7.72 -3.60
C GLU A 119 1.65 7.49 -5.12
N ARG A 120 2.81 7.47 -5.79
CA ARG A 120 2.92 7.15 -7.22
C ARG A 120 2.27 5.81 -7.56
N LYS A 121 2.61 4.76 -6.81
CA LYS A 121 2.04 3.41 -7.00
C LYS A 121 0.56 3.34 -6.70
N LEU A 122 0.06 4.09 -5.72
CA LEU A 122 -1.37 4.16 -5.41
C LEU A 122 -2.15 4.84 -6.55
N VAL A 123 -1.64 5.95 -7.08
CA VAL A 123 -2.23 6.63 -8.23
C VAL A 123 -2.22 5.75 -9.47
N GLU A 124 -1.08 5.12 -9.78
CA GLU A 124 -0.95 4.17 -10.90
C GLU A 124 -1.97 3.03 -10.79
N LYS A 125 -2.11 2.44 -9.59
CA LYS A 125 -3.10 1.38 -9.34
C LYS A 125 -4.54 1.88 -9.53
N ARG A 126 -4.87 3.07 -9.03
CA ARG A 126 -6.22 3.67 -9.20
C ARG A 126 -6.54 3.93 -10.66
N LEU A 127 -5.60 4.51 -11.41
CA LEU A 127 -5.77 4.78 -12.84
C LEU A 127 -5.94 3.48 -13.62
N ARG A 128 -5.14 2.46 -13.31
CA ARG A 128 -5.26 1.13 -13.93
C ARG A 128 -6.63 0.50 -13.66
N THR A 129 -7.08 0.49 -12.41
CA THR A 129 -8.40 -0.07 -12.06
C THR A 129 -9.53 0.72 -12.72
N ALA A 130 -9.43 2.05 -12.82
CA ALA A 130 -10.41 2.88 -13.51
C ALA A 130 -10.45 2.56 -15.02
N ALA A 131 -9.28 2.43 -15.67
CA ALA A 131 -9.19 2.07 -17.08
C ALA A 131 -9.74 0.66 -17.35
N GLU A 132 -9.46 -0.30 -16.46
CA GLU A 132 -10.02 -1.67 -16.55
C GLU A 132 -11.55 -1.66 -16.42
N LEU A 133 -12.11 -0.81 -15.55
CA LEU A 133 -13.55 -0.64 -15.39
C LEU A 133 -14.20 0.05 -16.60
N ASP A 134 -13.58 1.09 -17.13
CA ASP A 134 -14.06 1.83 -18.31
C ASP A 134 -14.08 0.92 -19.55
N ALA A 135 -12.99 0.20 -19.80
CA ALA A 135 -12.91 -0.79 -20.89
C ALA A 135 -13.93 -1.93 -20.72
N PHE A 136 -14.25 -2.30 -19.47
CA PHE A 136 -15.32 -3.25 -19.20
C PHE A 136 -16.70 -2.66 -19.53
N GLN A 137 -16.98 -1.43 -19.13
CA GLN A 137 -18.25 -0.74 -19.39
C GLN A 137 -18.51 -0.58 -20.89
N VAL A 138 -17.52 -0.12 -21.66
CA VAL A 138 -17.65 0.02 -23.12
C VAL A 138 -18.00 -1.31 -23.78
N ARG A 139 -17.24 -2.37 -23.48
CA ARG A 139 -17.52 -3.71 -24.04
C ARG A 139 -18.90 -4.23 -23.67
N LEU A 140 -19.31 -4.04 -22.41
CA LEU A 140 -20.65 -4.46 -21.97
C LEU A 140 -21.72 -3.68 -22.74
N SER A 141 -21.59 -2.36 -22.86
CA SER A 141 -22.55 -1.52 -23.59
C SER A 141 -22.65 -1.88 -25.07
N ASP A 142 -21.53 -2.16 -25.74
CA ASP A 142 -21.53 -2.54 -27.16
C ASP A 142 -22.28 -3.86 -27.38
N ILE A 143 -22.00 -4.88 -26.56
CA ILE A 143 -22.68 -6.17 -26.68
C ILE A 143 -24.16 -6.03 -26.36
N LEU A 144 -24.51 -5.32 -25.29
CA LEU A 144 -25.92 -5.16 -24.91
C LEU A 144 -26.73 -4.37 -25.95
N ARG A 145 -26.09 -3.52 -26.77
CA ARG A 145 -26.76 -2.77 -27.85
C ARG A 145 -27.18 -3.66 -29.02
N GLU A 146 -26.47 -4.77 -29.23
CA GLU A 146 -26.78 -5.74 -30.30
C GLU A 146 -27.88 -6.75 -29.90
N LEU A 147 -28.41 -6.64 -28.67
CA LEU A 147 -29.43 -7.54 -28.15
C LEU A 147 -30.79 -6.82 -28.04
N ASP A 148 -31.81 -7.45 -28.61
CA ASP A 148 -33.20 -6.93 -28.57
C ASP A 148 -34.05 -7.62 -27.49
N SER A 149 -33.56 -8.72 -26.90
CA SER A 149 -34.29 -9.52 -25.92
C SER A 149 -33.88 -9.21 -24.48
N PRO A 150 -34.83 -8.86 -23.59
CA PRO A 150 -34.56 -8.66 -22.16
C PRO A 150 -33.91 -9.88 -21.47
N VAL A 151 -34.19 -11.09 -21.95
CA VAL A 151 -33.62 -12.33 -21.39
C VAL A 151 -32.15 -12.47 -21.78
N GLU A 152 -31.80 -12.20 -23.04
CA GLU A 152 -30.42 -12.25 -23.52
C GLU A 152 -29.56 -11.17 -22.86
N VAL A 153 -30.11 -9.95 -22.72
CA VAL A 153 -29.47 -8.85 -21.97
C VAL A 153 -29.14 -9.29 -20.55
N GLN A 154 -30.08 -9.95 -19.86
CA GLN A 154 -29.87 -10.44 -18.50
C GLN A 154 -28.81 -11.54 -18.43
N GLU A 155 -28.83 -12.51 -19.36
CA GLU A 155 -27.84 -13.59 -19.41
C GLU A 155 -26.42 -13.08 -19.70
N ILE A 156 -26.27 -12.21 -20.70
CA ILE A 156 -24.97 -11.63 -21.05
C ILE A 156 -24.44 -10.76 -19.90
N ALA A 157 -25.26 -9.87 -19.35
CA ALA A 157 -24.86 -9.02 -18.23
C ALA A 157 -24.42 -9.86 -17.01
N SER A 158 -25.15 -10.92 -16.69
CA SER A 158 -24.84 -11.81 -15.56
C SER A 158 -23.51 -12.54 -15.74
N ARG A 159 -23.24 -13.05 -16.95
CA ARG A 159 -21.98 -13.73 -17.29
C ARG A 159 -20.78 -12.78 -17.19
N PHE A 160 -20.89 -11.58 -17.75
CA PHE A 160 -19.82 -10.56 -17.68
C PHE A 160 -19.54 -10.10 -16.25
N LEU A 161 -20.58 -9.92 -15.44
CA LEU A 161 -20.42 -9.59 -14.03
C LEU A 161 -19.68 -10.70 -13.27
N GLY A 162 -19.97 -11.97 -13.58
CA GLY A 162 -19.30 -13.14 -13.02
C GLY A 162 -17.81 -13.19 -13.35
N GLU A 163 -17.43 -12.91 -14.59
CA GLU A 163 -16.03 -12.84 -15.01
C GLU A 163 -15.26 -11.70 -14.33
N TYR A 164 -15.88 -10.52 -14.21
CA TYR A 164 -15.25 -9.35 -13.59
C TYR A 164 -15.04 -9.53 -12.08
N LEU A 165 -16.07 -10.01 -11.38
CA LEU A 165 -16.01 -10.21 -9.92
C LEU A 165 -15.14 -11.42 -9.53
N LYS A 166 -14.74 -12.27 -10.51
CA LYS A 166 -13.94 -13.49 -10.31
C LYS A 166 -14.42 -14.30 -9.09
N VAL A 167 -15.74 -14.46 -8.97
CA VAL A 167 -16.35 -15.13 -7.81
C VAL A 167 -16.08 -16.62 -7.92
N LYS A 168 -15.29 -17.17 -7.00
CA LYS A 168 -15.21 -18.62 -6.80
C LYS A 168 -16.37 -19.03 -5.91
N LEU A 169 -17.32 -19.76 -6.49
CA LEU A 169 -18.39 -20.37 -5.71
C LEU A 169 -17.80 -21.46 -4.81
N ALA A 170 -18.21 -21.47 -3.54
CA ALA A 170 -17.76 -22.46 -2.58
C ALA A 170 -18.16 -23.90 -2.95
N ARG A 171 -19.17 -24.06 -3.82
CA ARG A 171 -19.64 -25.34 -4.34
C ARG A 171 -20.02 -25.20 -5.82
N PRO A 172 -19.79 -26.22 -6.65
CA PRO A 172 -20.27 -26.24 -8.03
C PRO A 172 -21.80 -26.23 -8.08
N ILE A 173 -22.36 -25.55 -9.06
CA ILE A 173 -23.81 -25.50 -9.32
C ILE A 173 -24.17 -26.67 -10.26
N ALA A 174 -25.24 -27.40 -9.96
CA ALA A 174 -25.72 -28.48 -10.82
C ALA A 174 -26.29 -27.91 -12.13
N ASN A 175 -26.18 -28.66 -13.24
CA ASN A 175 -26.74 -28.24 -14.52
C ASN A 175 -28.25 -27.92 -14.39
N ASN A 176 -28.68 -26.81 -15.01
CA ASN A 176 -30.05 -26.27 -14.95
C ASN A 176 -30.57 -25.92 -13.55
N SER A 177 -29.69 -25.64 -12.57
CA SER A 177 -30.10 -25.11 -11.27
C SER A 177 -29.73 -23.63 -11.11
N GLU A 178 -30.63 -22.86 -10.51
CA GLU A 178 -30.38 -21.47 -10.16
C GLU A 178 -29.81 -21.38 -8.74
N TYR A 179 -28.80 -20.53 -8.55
CA TYR A 179 -28.22 -20.27 -7.24
C TYR A 179 -28.18 -18.76 -6.98
N ARG A 180 -28.68 -18.34 -5.83
CA ARG A 180 -28.59 -16.94 -5.40
C ARG A 180 -27.26 -16.70 -4.71
N VAL A 181 -26.45 -15.79 -5.25
CA VAL A 181 -25.20 -15.33 -4.64
C VAL A 181 -25.50 -14.08 -3.81
N LEU A 182 -25.19 -14.13 -2.51
CA LEU A 182 -25.18 -12.95 -1.66
C LEU A 182 -23.83 -12.26 -1.84
N ILE A 183 -23.83 -11.04 -2.39
CA ILE A 183 -22.64 -10.19 -2.47
C ILE A 183 -22.68 -9.28 -1.25
N ASP A 184 -21.85 -9.57 -0.25
CA ASP A 184 -21.65 -8.66 0.86
C ASP A 184 -20.72 -7.52 0.42
N LYS A 185 -21.16 -6.27 0.60
CA LYS A 185 -20.42 -5.08 0.17
C LYS A 185 -20.16 -4.19 1.38
N THR A 186 -18.91 -4.16 1.84
CA THR A 186 -18.49 -3.24 2.88
C THR A 186 -18.13 -1.88 2.26
N TYR A 187 -18.95 -0.86 2.48
CA TYR A 187 -18.63 0.52 2.10
C TYR A 187 -18.31 1.35 3.35
N LYS A 188 -17.17 2.04 3.34
CA LYS A 188 -16.82 3.04 4.35
C LYS A 188 -17.33 4.40 3.88
N ASP A 189 -18.31 4.96 4.58
CA ASP A 189 -18.88 6.28 4.28
C ASP A 189 -18.86 7.17 5.52
N THR A 190 -17.77 7.90 5.72
CA THR A 190 -17.57 8.76 6.88
C THR A 190 -18.58 9.91 6.99
N LYS A 191 -19.30 10.27 5.93
CA LYS A 191 -20.33 11.33 6.00
C LYS A 191 -21.63 10.83 6.62
N SER A 192 -21.87 9.53 6.58
CA SER A 192 -23.09 8.90 7.12
C SER A 192 -22.96 8.54 8.60
N TYR A 193 -21.82 8.81 9.24
CA TYR A 193 -21.59 8.60 10.68
C TYR A 193 -21.22 9.93 11.35
N PHE A 194 -21.92 10.30 12.42
CA PHE A 194 -21.60 11.49 13.22
C PHE A 194 -21.88 11.25 14.70
N SER A 195 -21.25 12.04 15.56
CA SER A 195 -21.51 12.04 16.99
C SER A 195 -22.63 13.02 17.33
N GLU A 196 -23.63 12.55 18.07
CA GLU A 196 -24.70 13.39 18.62
C GLU A 196 -24.77 13.14 20.13
N GLY A 197 -24.15 14.04 20.90
CA GLY A 197 -23.92 13.83 22.33
C GLY A 197 -23.02 12.62 22.59
N GLU A 198 -23.49 11.70 23.44
CA GLU A 198 -22.80 10.44 23.77
C GLU A 198 -23.03 9.33 22.72
N TYR A 199 -23.83 9.60 21.68
CA TYR A 199 -24.22 8.59 20.68
C TYR A 199 -23.43 8.74 19.38
N ILE A 200 -23.16 7.60 18.74
CA ILE A 200 -22.75 7.55 17.34
C ILE A 200 -24.01 7.30 16.51
N VAL A 201 -24.35 8.24 15.65
CA VAL A 201 -25.52 8.17 14.76
C VAL A 201 -25.07 7.76 13.38
N PHE A 202 -25.76 6.76 12.82
CA PHE A 202 -25.67 6.42 11.41
C PHE A 202 -26.95 6.87 10.70
N GLU A 203 -26.84 7.81 9.77
CA GLU A 203 -28.00 8.37 9.07
C GLU A 203 -27.88 8.18 7.55
N ARG A 204 -28.51 7.13 7.02
CA ARG A 204 -28.62 6.89 5.58
C ARG A 204 -29.82 6.00 5.24
N SER A 205 -30.42 6.24 4.08
CA SER A 205 -31.39 5.33 3.48
C SER A 205 -30.69 4.06 2.95
N LEU A 206 -31.10 2.89 3.45
CA LEU A 206 -30.60 1.58 3.03
C LEU A 206 -31.60 0.95 2.06
N GLY A 207 -31.34 1.06 0.76
CA GLY A 207 -32.29 0.71 -0.30
C GLY A 207 -32.49 -0.80 -0.58
N ILE A 208 -32.13 -1.72 0.32
CA ILE A 208 -32.18 -3.18 0.04
C ILE A 208 -32.84 -3.93 1.22
N LYS A 209 -33.62 -4.98 0.91
CA LYS A 209 -34.58 -5.65 1.81
C LYS A 209 -34.01 -6.39 3.06
N ARG A 210 -32.71 -6.38 3.34
CA ARG A 210 -32.10 -6.96 4.55
C ARG A 210 -30.80 -6.24 4.90
N ASN A 211 -30.83 -5.44 5.96
CA ASN A 211 -29.68 -4.68 6.43
C ASN A 211 -29.02 -5.40 7.61
N ALA A 212 -27.71 -5.58 7.54
CA ALA A 212 -26.89 -6.04 8.66
C ALA A 212 -26.03 -4.86 9.13
N ILE A 213 -26.06 -4.58 10.44
CA ILE A 213 -25.12 -3.66 11.09
C ILE A 213 -24.13 -4.52 11.87
N ILE A 214 -22.84 -4.35 11.57
CA ILE A 214 -21.74 -4.97 12.31
C ILE A 214 -21.21 -3.91 13.28
N LEU A 215 -21.20 -4.24 14.57
CA LEU A 215 -20.70 -3.35 15.62
C LEU A 215 -19.40 -3.89 16.21
N PRO A 216 -18.40 -3.02 16.50
CA PRO A 216 -17.24 -3.43 17.28
C PRO A 216 -17.64 -3.95 18.66
N PHE A 217 -16.85 -4.85 19.22
CA PHE A 217 -17.03 -5.32 20.59
C PHE A 217 -17.23 -4.16 21.59
N GLY A 218 -18.30 -4.24 22.37
CA GLY A 218 -18.69 -3.24 23.38
C GLY A 218 -19.66 -2.16 22.89
N TYR A 219 -20.08 -2.17 21.63
CA TYR A 219 -21.11 -1.28 21.09
C TYR A 219 -22.45 -2.01 20.93
N GLU A 220 -23.55 -1.31 21.18
CA GLU A 220 -24.92 -1.83 21.01
C GLU A 220 -25.80 -0.86 20.22
N ILE A 221 -26.82 -1.39 19.54
CA ILE A 221 -27.84 -0.55 18.89
C ILE A 221 -28.86 -0.10 19.93
N THR A 222 -28.92 1.20 20.19
CA THR A 222 -29.88 1.80 21.13
C THR A 222 -31.23 2.13 20.47
N LYS A 223 -31.24 2.48 19.18
CA LYS A 223 -32.46 2.78 18.41
C LYS A 223 -32.24 2.53 16.90
N SER A 224 -33.25 1.99 16.22
CA SER A 224 -33.30 1.89 14.76
C SER A 224 -34.70 2.23 14.24
N ASN A 225 -34.77 3.04 13.19
CA ASN A 225 -36.00 3.35 12.45
C ASN A 225 -36.24 2.40 11.26
N TYR A 226 -35.35 1.43 11.03
CA TYR A 226 -35.49 0.38 10.01
C TYR A 226 -35.27 -1.02 10.58
N PRO A 227 -35.90 -2.08 10.03
CA PRO A 227 -35.58 -3.46 10.38
C PRO A 227 -34.12 -3.79 10.06
N VAL A 228 -33.37 -4.28 11.04
CA VAL A 228 -31.93 -4.60 10.92
C VAL A 228 -31.59 -5.88 11.70
N GLN A 229 -30.62 -6.63 11.20
CA GLN A 229 -29.93 -7.70 11.93
C GLN A 229 -28.62 -7.16 12.52
N VAL A 230 -28.35 -7.46 13.79
CA VAL A 230 -27.13 -7.02 14.49
C VAL A 230 -26.17 -8.19 14.58
N HIS A 231 -24.92 -7.97 14.15
CA HIS A 231 -23.84 -8.93 14.27
C HIS A 231 -22.74 -8.34 15.16
N MET A 232 -22.32 -9.10 16.16
CA MET A 232 -21.20 -8.76 17.05
C MET A 232 -19.95 -9.47 16.52
N GLU A 233 -18.89 -8.73 16.22
CA GLU A 233 -17.55 -9.27 15.96
C GLU A 233 -16.63 -9.10 17.17
#